data_AF-A0A1G2F6X5-F1
#
_entry.id   AF-A0A1G2F6X5-F1
#
_cell.length_a   1.000
_cell.length_b   1.000
_cell.length_c   1.000
_cell.angle_alpha   90.00
_cell.angle_beta   90.00
_cell.angle_gamma   90.00
#
_symmetry.space_group_name_H-M   'P 1'
#
loop_
_entity.id
_entity.type
_entity.pdbx_description
1 polymer ?
#
loop_
_entity_poly.entity_id
_entity_poly.type
_entity_poly.pdbx_seq_one_letter_code
_entity_poly.pdbx_strand_id
1 'polypeptide(L)'
;MNKQIKKYLKSGQQTEITPKIIEIASTFKNEGLELIFEMLQWVQKNIKDTDSVEFKKKFFRKRTADEIIKSKVTTGCTDYALVFIAFARVRKIPTVYVEAIRRKWLDIGDEKYIEGHIFAECFIDSKWYIVNPEEGAIQIAYHQFVIFDKGLDSWNIGIKKFNDLKNKFLKFKEEYRKKKS
;
A
#
# COMPACT_ATOMS: atom_id res chain seq x y z
N MET A 1 -22.09 -5.87 7.90
CA MET A 1 -21.02 -5.49 6.93
C MET A 1 -21.34 -6.01 5.52
N ASN A 2 -21.42 -5.10 4.54
CA ASN A 2 -21.75 -5.38 3.13
C ASN A 2 -20.75 -6.37 2.48
N LYS A 3 -21.21 -7.24 1.56
CA LYS A 3 -20.38 -8.18 0.78
C LYS A 3 -19.21 -7.49 0.07
N GLN A 4 -19.42 -6.28 -0.42
CA GLN A 4 -18.37 -5.47 -1.06
C GLN A 4 -17.25 -5.06 -0.09
N ILE A 5 -17.55 -4.89 1.20
CA ILE A 5 -16.55 -4.56 2.23
C ILE A 5 -15.84 -5.83 2.68
N LYS A 6 -16.61 -6.92 2.90
CA LYS A 6 -16.07 -8.23 3.33
C LYS A 6 -14.99 -8.77 2.39
N LYS A 7 -15.01 -8.45 1.10
CA LYS A 7 -13.96 -8.89 0.17
C LYS A 7 -12.56 -8.38 0.55
N TYR A 8 -12.48 -7.22 1.20
CA TYR A 8 -11.22 -6.60 1.65
C TYR A 8 -10.68 -7.14 2.98
N LEU A 9 -11.37 -8.11 3.57
CA LEU A 9 -10.82 -8.97 4.64
C LEU A 9 -9.97 -10.11 4.09
N LYS A 10 -10.12 -10.44 2.79
CA LYS A 10 -9.33 -11.50 2.16
C LYS A 10 -7.91 -11.00 1.91
N SER A 11 -6.95 -11.90 2.05
CA SER A 11 -5.58 -11.66 1.61
C SER A 11 -5.47 -11.66 0.09
N GLY A 12 -4.58 -10.83 -0.43
CA GLY A 12 -4.01 -11.03 -1.76
C GLY A 12 -2.71 -11.85 -1.66
N GLN A 13 -2.08 -12.14 -2.78
CA GLN A 13 -0.87 -12.97 -2.85
C GLN A 13 0.32 -12.37 -2.08
N GLN A 14 0.48 -11.04 -2.08
CA GLN A 14 1.58 -10.39 -1.34
C GLN A 14 1.25 -10.17 0.14
N THR A 15 -0.01 -10.35 0.51
CA THR A 15 -0.53 -10.08 1.87
C THR A 15 -1.14 -11.35 2.46
N GLU A 16 -0.66 -12.51 2.01
CA GLU A 16 -1.02 -13.80 2.56
C GLU A 16 -0.71 -13.82 4.06
N ILE A 17 -1.69 -14.25 4.86
CA ILE A 17 -1.56 -14.27 6.31
C ILE A 17 -0.76 -15.51 6.70
N THR A 18 0.47 -15.30 7.16
CA THR A 18 1.36 -16.34 7.67
C THR A 18 1.28 -16.43 9.21
N PRO A 19 1.75 -17.52 9.83
CA PRO A 19 1.86 -17.62 11.28
C PRO A 19 2.64 -16.47 11.91
N LYS A 20 3.70 -15.98 11.25
CA LYS A 20 4.51 -14.87 11.78
C LYS A 20 3.74 -13.55 11.80
N ILE A 21 2.93 -13.29 10.76
CA ILE A 21 2.07 -12.12 10.70
C ILE A 21 1.00 -12.20 11.80
N ILE A 22 0.40 -13.38 12.02
CA ILE A 22 -0.56 -13.61 13.10
C ILE A 22 0.07 -13.36 14.46
N GLU A 23 1.26 -13.93 14.70
CA GLU A 23 2.00 -13.78 15.96
C GLU A 23 2.21 -12.30 16.30
N ILE A 24 2.74 -11.53 15.35
CA ILE A 24 2.98 -10.09 15.54
C ILE A 24 1.64 -9.34 15.75
N ALA A 25 0.66 -9.55 14.88
CA ALA A 25 -0.60 -8.81 14.93
C ALA A 25 -1.42 -9.11 16.20
N SER A 26 -1.23 -10.29 16.80
CA SER A 26 -1.85 -10.67 18.07
C SER A 26 -1.23 -9.96 19.28
N THR A 27 -0.05 -9.35 19.15
CA THR A 27 0.56 -8.55 20.23
C THR A 27 -0.07 -7.16 20.36
N PHE A 28 -0.76 -6.68 19.32
CA PHE A 28 -1.39 -5.37 19.36
C PHE A 28 -2.59 -5.36 20.30
N LYS A 29 -2.68 -4.39 21.19
CA LYS A 29 -3.70 -4.40 22.27
C LYS A 29 -4.89 -3.50 21.99
N ASN A 30 -4.72 -2.50 21.13
CA ASN A 30 -5.74 -1.49 20.89
C ASN A 30 -6.81 -1.98 19.89
N GLU A 31 -7.86 -1.17 19.73
CA GLU A 31 -8.91 -1.34 18.73
C GLU A 31 -9.16 -0.03 17.96
N GLY A 32 -10.04 -0.06 16.95
CA GLY A 32 -10.43 1.14 16.20
C GLY A 32 -9.24 1.89 15.57
N LEU A 33 -9.23 3.22 15.69
CA LEU A 33 -8.15 4.06 15.17
C LEU A 33 -6.85 3.93 15.97
N GLU A 34 -6.91 3.65 17.27
CA GLU A 34 -5.72 3.44 18.10
C GLU A 34 -4.93 2.21 17.65
N LEU A 35 -5.63 1.15 17.21
CA LEU A 35 -5.02 -0.02 16.60
C LEU A 35 -4.28 0.33 15.29
N ILE A 36 -4.83 1.24 14.49
CA ILE A 36 -4.16 1.71 13.27
C ILE A 36 -2.84 2.40 13.63
N PHE A 37 -2.85 3.30 14.61
CA PHE A 37 -1.62 3.96 15.06
C PHE A 37 -0.61 2.98 15.65
N GLU A 38 -1.05 1.97 16.41
CA GLU A 38 -0.18 0.93 16.95
C GLU A 38 0.50 0.12 15.82
N MET A 39 -0.25 -0.27 14.78
CA MET A 39 0.29 -0.94 13.60
C MET A 39 1.29 -0.05 12.84
N LEU A 40 0.96 1.22 12.64
CA LEU A 40 1.84 2.19 11.97
C LEU A 40 3.15 2.38 12.74
N GLN A 41 3.08 2.54 14.06
CA GLN A 41 4.25 2.62 14.93
C GLN A 41 5.12 1.37 14.82
N TRP A 42 4.51 0.17 14.81
CA TRP A 42 5.26 -1.07 14.64
C TRP A 42 6.00 -1.08 13.30
N VAL A 43 5.32 -0.72 12.21
CA VAL A 43 5.89 -0.69 10.85
C VAL A 43 7.08 0.27 10.77
N GLN A 44 6.92 1.50 11.26
CA GLN A 44 7.97 2.54 11.29
C GLN A 44 9.18 2.15 12.16
N LYS A 45 8.91 1.50 13.29
CA LYS A 45 9.95 1.06 14.22
C LYS A 45 10.77 -0.10 13.64
N ASN A 46 10.12 -1.07 13.00
CA ASN A 46 10.73 -2.36 12.66
C ASN A 46 11.19 -2.49 11.19
N ILE A 47 10.63 -1.72 10.26
CA ILE A 47 10.98 -1.79 8.84
C ILE A 47 11.75 -0.53 8.44
N LYS A 48 12.98 -0.71 7.94
CA LYS A 48 13.89 0.39 7.58
C LYS A 48 14.11 0.49 6.09
N ASP A 49 14.23 1.72 5.58
CA ASP A 49 14.62 1.92 4.18
C ASP A 49 16.07 1.50 3.95
N THR A 50 16.36 1.07 2.74
CA THR A 50 17.70 0.74 2.29
C THR A 50 18.19 1.74 1.27
N ASP A 51 19.44 2.15 1.40
CA ASP A 51 20.11 2.98 0.40
C ASP A 51 20.61 2.16 -0.80
N SER A 52 20.50 0.83 -0.75
CA SER A 52 20.95 -0.04 -1.84
C SER A 52 20.01 0.04 -3.05
N VAL A 53 20.49 0.77 -4.07
CA VAL A 53 19.82 0.86 -5.38
C VAL A 53 19.67 -0.51 -6.04
N GLU A 54 20.67 -1.38 -5.91
CA GLU A 54 20.62 -2.74 -6.44
C GLU A 54 19.51 -3.57 -5.77
N PHE A 55 19.44 -3.50 -4.44
CA PHE A 55 18.38 -4.19 -3.68
C PHE A 55 17.00 -3.68 -4.09
N LYS A 56 16.81 -2.36 -4.17
CA LYS A 56 15.58 -1.73 -4.64
C LYS A 56 15.20 -2.24 -6.03
N LYS A 57 16.11 -2.22 -7.02
CA LYS A 57 15.86 -2.74 -8.38
C LYS A 57 15.52 -4.23 -8.40
N LYS A 58 16.21 -5.03 -7.58
CA LYS A 58 16.02 -6.49 -7.53
C LYS A 58 14.65 -6.85 -6.98
N PHE A 59 14.21 -6.20 -5.91
CA PHE A 59 13.04 -6.60 -5.12
C PHE A 59 11.79 -5.72 -5.27
N PHE A 60 11.86 -4.60 -6.00
CA PHE A 60 10.71 -3.72 -6.24
C PHE A 60 9.46 -4.49 -6.70
N ARG A 61 8.41 -4.46 -5.88
CA ARG A 61 7.11 -5.14 -6.09
C ARG A 61 7.19 -6.67 -6.21
N LYS A 62 8.26 -7.32 -5.75
CA LYS A 62 8.43 -8.78 -5.86
C LYS A 62 8.31 -9.55 -4.55
N ARG A 63 8.10 -8.85 -3.44
CA ARG A 63 8.09 -9.45 -2.10
C ARG A 63 6.68 -9.50 -1.51
N THR A 64 6.50 -10.43 -0.59
CA THR A 64 5.34 -10.57 0.28
C THR A 64 5.57 -9.84 1.60
N ALA A 65 4.49 -9.55 2.33
CA ALA A 65 4.54 -8.97 3.67
C ALA A 65 5.41 -9.79 4.64
N ASP A 66 5.35 -11.12 4.55
CA ASP A 66 6.14 -12.02 5.40
C ASP A 66 7.65 -11.90 5.12
N GLU A 67 8.06 -11.84 3.85
CA GLU A 67 9.45 -11.62 3.46
C GLU A 67 9.97 -10.26 3.92
N ILE A 68 9.14 -9.22 3.82
CA ILE A 68 9.49 -7.86 4.27
C ILE A 68 9.66 -7.84 5.80
N ILE A 69 8.76 -8.48 6.55
CA ILE A 69 8.87 -8.61 8.01
C ILE A 69 10.16 -9.33 8.40
N LYS A 70 10.49 -10.44 7.71
CA LYS A 70 11.71 -11.22 7.98
C LYS A 70 12.97 -10.43 7.67
N SER A 71 13.01 -9.71 6.55
CA SER A 71 14.19 -8.93 6.16
C SER A 71 14.32 -7.62 6.91
N LYS A 72 13.23 -7.10 7.49
CA LYS A 72 13.14 -5.78 8.17
C LYS A 72 13.54 -4.59 7.29
N VAL A 73 13.54 -4.78 5.97
CA VAL A 73 14.03 -3.80 5.00
C VAL A 73 12.99 -3.58 3.92
N THR A 74 12.68 -2.32 3.63
CA THR A 74 11.74 -1.89 2.57
C THR A 74 12.46 -1.52 1.27
N THR A 75 11.75 -1.56 0.15
CA THR A 75 12.14 -0.93 -1.12
C THR A 75 11.38 0.36 -1.41
N GLY A 76 10.44 0.75 -0.54
CA GLY A 76 9.65 1.98 -0.59
C GLY A 76 8.20 1.79 -0.10
N CYS A 77 7.35 2.78 -0.36
CA CYS A 77 5.96 2.88 0.10
C CYS A 77 5.11 1.60 -0.02
N THR A 78 5.36 0.78 -1.05
CA THR A 78 4.59 -0.46 -1.23
C THR A 78 4.84 -1.47 -0.13
N ASP A 79 6.09 -1.69 0.25
CA ASP A 79 6.41 -2.73 1.22
C ASP A 79 5.86 -2.37 2.62
N TYR A 80 5.93 -1.08 2.97
CA TYR A 80 5.26 -0.55 4.16
C TYR A 80 3.76 -0.84 4.13
N ALA A 81 3.10 -0.55 3.01
CA ALA A 81 1.67 -0.79 2.87
C ALA A 81 1.31 -2.28 2.92
N LEU A 82 2.08 -3.16 2.29
CA LEU A 82 1.82 -4.61 2.31
C LEU A 82 1.85 -5.18 3.72
N VAL A 83 2.85 -4.79 4.52
CA VAL A 83 2.97 -5.21 5.93
C VAL A 83 1.79 -4.70 6.76
N PHE A 84 1.49 -3.40 6.65
CA PHE A 84 0.37 -2.79 7.36
C PHE A 84 -0.98 -3.45 7.02
N ILE A 85 -1.25 -3.65 5.72
CA ILE A 85 -2.49 -4.26 5.23
C ILE A 85 -2.65 -5.69 5.76
N ALA A 86 -1.57 -6.47 5.81
CA ALA A 86 -1.61 -7.82 6.34
C ALA A 86 -2.00 -7.84 7.82
N PHE A 87 -1.43 -6.94 8.64
CA PHE A 87 -1.81 -6.80 10.06
C PHE A 87 -3.27 -6.39 10.24
N ALA A 88 -3.73 -5.39 9.48
CA ALA A 88 -5.10 -4.91 9.55
C ALA A 88 -6.11 -6.05 9.26
N ARG A 89 -5.83 -6.88 8.26
CA ARG A 89 -6.68 -8.04 7.90
C ARG A 89 -6.67 -9.15 8.95
N VAL A 90 -5.53 -9.43 9.60
CA VAL A 90 -5.50 -10.35 10.75
C VAL A 90 -6.44 -9.86 11.85
N ARG A 91 -6.40 -8.56 12.13
CA ARG A 91 -7.28 -7.89 13.10
C ARG A 91 -8.69 -7.60 12.59
N LYS A 92 -9.09 -8.24 11.49
CA LYS A 92 -10.45 -8.18 10.92
C LYS A 92 -10.89 -6.78 10.51
N ILE A 93 -9.95 -5.90 10.19
CA ILE A 93 -10.22 -4.60 9.56
C ILE A 93 -10.20 -4.83 8.05
N PRO A 94 -11.31 -4.56 7.32
CA PRO A 94 -11.30 -4.57 5.87
C PRO A 94 -10.37 -3.46 5.37
N THR A 95 -9.37 -3.84 4.57
CA THR A 95 -8.35 -2.89 4.11
C THR A 95 -8.10 -3.02 2.61
N VAL A 96 -8.15 -1.88 1.92
CA VAL A 96 -7.90 -1.76 0.47
C VAL A 96 -6.47 -1.31 0.23
N TYR A 97 -5.81 -1.93 -0.73
CA TYR A 97 -4.57 -1.41 -1.30
C TYR A 97 -4.90 -0.34 -2.35
N VAL A 98 -4.32 0.86 -2.24
CA VAL A 98 -4.59 1.97 -3.16
C VAL A 98 -3.28 2.44 -3.80
N GLU A 99 -3.19 2.27 -5.13
CA GLU A 99 -2.12 2.85 -5.95
C GLU A 99 -2.58 4.21 -6.44
N ALA A 100 -1.76 5.23 -6.24
CA ALA A 100 -2.07 6.60 -6.65
C ALA A 100 -0.90 7.28 -7.35
N ILE A 101 -1.22 8.23 -8.22
CA ILE A 101 -0.25 8.97 -9.04
C ILE A 101 -0.22 10.42 -8.60
N ARG A 102 0.97 11.03 -8.49
CA ARG A 102 1.06 12.48 -8.23
C ARG A 102 0.40 13.24 -9.38
N ARG A 103 -0.57 14.10 -9.06
CA ARG A 103 -1.30 14.92 -10.04
C ARG A 103 -0.35 15.76 -10.89
N LYS A 104 0.67 16.37 -10.25
CA LYS A 104 1.70 17.16 -10.93
C LYS A 104 2.44 16.34 -12.01
N TRP A 105 2.72 15.07 -11.74
CA TRP A 105 3.40 14.21 -12.70
C TRP A 105 2.52 13.84 -13.89
N LEU A 106 1.21 13.64 -13.67
CA LEU A 106 0.24 13.46 -14.76
C LEU A 106 0.15 14.70 -15.66
N ASP A 107 0.18 15.88 -15.05
CA ASP A 107 0.06 17.14 -15.78
C ASP A 107 1.34 17.47 -16.57
N ILE A 108 2.50 17.50 -15.91
CA ILE A 108 3.75 18.05 -16.48
C ILE A 108 5.01 17.19 -16.25
N GLY A 109 4.89 16.02 -15.61
CA GLY A 109 6.06 15.20 -15.26
C GLY A 109 6.79 14.60 -16.47
N ASP A 110 8.08 14.33 -16.31
CA ASP A 110 8.88 13.57 -17.29
C ASP A 110 8.55 12.07 -17.19
N GLU A 111 8.43 11.40 -18.33
CA GLU A 111 8.11 9.97 -18.47
C GLU A 111 9.33 9.05 -18.22
N LYS A 112 10.53 9.61 -18.10
CA LYS A 112 11.75 8.90 -17.66
C LYS A 112 11.60 8.38 -16.23
N TYR A 113 10.87 9.09 -15.38
CA TYR A 113 10.61 8.73 -13.99
C TYR A 113 9.10 8.56 -13.76
N ILE A 114 8.74 7.89 -12.66
CA ILE A 114 7.36 7.70 -12.24
C ILE A 114 7.19 8.29 -10.84
N GLU A 115 6.15 9.10 -10.65
CA GLU A 115 5.80 9.64 -9.34
C GLU A 115 4.44 9.10 -8.90
N GLY A 116 4.48 8.11 -8.02
CA GLY A 116 3.30 7.51 -7.39
C GLY A 116 3.46 7.40 -5.88
N HIS A 117 2.40 6.96 -5.22
CA HIS A 117 2.38 6.66 -3.80
C HIS A 117 1.37 5.58 -3.48
N ILE A 118 1.63 4.83 -2.41
CA ILE A 118 0.72 3.80 -1.94
C ILE A 118 0.04 4.23 -0.65
N PHE A 119 -1.27 4.09 -0.65
CA PHE A 119 -2.09 4.24 0.54
C PHE A 119 -2.78 2.92 0.87
N ALA A 120 -3.26 2.82 2.10
CA ALA A 120 -4.27 1.86 2.48
C ALA A 120 -5.58 2.60 2.79
N GLU A 121 -6.73 2.00 2.50
CA GLU A 121 -8.01 2.47 3.07
C GLU A 121 -8.52 1.43 4.07
N CYS A 122 -8.78 1.83 5.31
CA CYS A 122 -9.28 0.95 6.37
C CYS A 122 -10.75 1.26 6.67
N PHE A 123 -11.59 0.24 6.76
CA PHE A 123 -12.99 0.39 7.16
C PHE A 123 -13.15 0.19 8.68
N ILE A 124 -13.43 1.26 9.40
CA ILE A 124 -13.54 1.32 10.87
C ILE A 124 -14.78 2.12 11.22
N ASP A 125 -15.61 1.63 12.15
CA ASP A 125 -16.83 2.31 12.62
C ASP A 125 -17.72 2.86 11.49
N SER A 126 -17.95 2.01 10.49
CA SER A 126 -18.75 2.31 9.30
C SER A 126 -18.20 3.39 8.36
N LYS A 127 -16.91 3.76 8.49
CA LYS A 127 -16.25 4.78 7.66
C LYS A 127 -14.94 4.26 7.06
N TRP A 128 -14.58 4.77 5.89
CA TRP A 128 -13.27 4.52 5.27
C TRP A 128 -12.29 5.62 5.68
N TYR A 129 -11.12 5.22 6.17
CA TYR A 129 -10.02 6.11 6.54
C TYR A 129 -8.83 5.87 5.60
N ILE A 130 -8.25 6.96 5.09
CA ILE A 130 -7.04 6.90 4.27
C ILE A 130 -5.85 6.82 5.22
N VAL A 131 -5.04 5.78 5.07
CA VAL A 131 -3.84 5.55 5.86
C VAL A 131 -2.63 5.63 4.93
N ASN A 132 -1.59 6.33 5.38
CA ASN A 132 -0.27 6.36 4.75
C ASN A 132 0.74 5.60 5.63
N PRO A 133 0.99 4.30 5.34
CA PRO A 133 1.89 3.48 6.14
C PRO A 133 3.35 3.93 6.10
N GLU A 134 3.80 4.53 5.01
CA GLU A 134 5.17 5.04 4.87
C GLU A 134 5.42 6.28 5.74
N GLU A 135 4.42 7.16 5.88
CA GLU A 135 4.53 8.36 6.73
C GLU A 135 4.03 8.14 8.17
N GLY A 136 3.40 6.99 8.45
CA GLY A 136 2.83 6.73 9.78
C GLY A 136 1.60 7.58 10.10
N ALA A 137 0.80 7.96 9.09
CA ALA A 137 -0.27 8.95 9.24
C ALA A 137 -1.64 8.47 8.73
N ILE A 138 -2.71 9.09 9.24
CA ILE A 138 -4.07 9.02 8.68
C ILE A 138 -4.37 10.35 8.00
N GLN A 139 -4.92 10.30 6.79
CA GLN A 139 -5.19 11.48 5.96
C GLN A 139 -6.69 11.65 5.73
N ILE A 140 -7.12 12.91 5.62
CA ILE A 140 -8.53 13.26 5.35
C ILE A 140 -8.85 13.27 3.84
N ALA A 141 -7.84 13.41 2.99
CA ALA A 141 -7.98 13.37 1.53
C ALA A 141 -6.65 13.08 0.84
N TYR A 142 -6.74 12.62 -0.41
CA TYR A 142 -5.57 12.34 -1.26
C TYR A 142 -4.88 13.60 -1.82
N HIS A 143 -5.50 14.79 -1.72
CA HIS A 143 -5.05 16.11 -2.20
C HIS A 143 -4.20 16.14 -3.49
N GLN A 144 -2.92 15.81 -3.37
CA GLN A 144 -1.92 15.83 -4.44
C GLN A 144 -1.94 14.59 -5.35
N PHE A 145 -2.75 13.59 -5.03
CA PHE A 145 -2.78 12.31 -5.72
C PHE A 145 -4.10 12.05 -6.45
N VAL A 146 -4.00 11.35 -7.58
CA VAL A 146 -5.12 10.77 -8.32
C VAL A 146 -5.05 9.26 -8.12
N ILE A 147 -6.16 8.64 -7.70
CA ILE A 147 -6.22 7.18 -7.55
C ILE A 147 -6.09 6.54 -8.92
N PHE A 148 -5.10 5.68 -9.09
CA PHE A 148 -4.90 4.89 -10.29
C PHE A 148 -5.75 3.63 -10.25
N ASP A 149 -5.58 2.82 -9.20
CA ASP A 149 -6.28 1.54 -9.04
C ASP A 149 -6.38 1.12 -7.58
N LYS A 150 -7.31 0.21 -7.28
CA LYS A 150 -7.57 -0.32 -5.94
C LYS A 150 -7.69 -1.84 -5.98
N GLY A 151 -7.03 -2.52 -5.05
CA GLY A 151 -7.03 -3.98 -5.01
C GLY A 151 -6.77 -4.57 -3.62
N LEU A 152 -6.45 -5.86 -3.60
CA LEU A 152 -5.99 -6.55 -2.38
C LEU A 152 -4.51 -6.29 -2.09
N ASP A 153 -3.71 -6.10 -3.15
CA ASP A 153 -2.28 -5.76 -3.15
C ASP A 153 -1.84 -5.33 -4.56
N SER A 154 -0.53 -5.06 -4.74
CA SER A 154 0.04 -4.65 -6.02
C SER A 154 -0.09 -5.72 -7.11
N TRP A 155 0.08 -7.00 -6.75
CA TRP A 155 -0.06 -8.11 -7.71
C TRP A 155 -1.50 -8.28 -8.20
N ASN A 156 -2.48 -8.03 -7.33
CA ASN A 156 -3.90 -8.08 -7.68
C ASN A 156 -4.29 -7.03 -8.72
N ILE A 157 -3.68 -5.84 -8.70
CA ILE A 157 -3.88 -4.80 -9.74
C ILE A 157 -2.94 -4.99 -10.96
N GLY A 158 -2.22 -6.11 -11.00
CA GLY A 158 -1.36 -6.49 -12.12
C GLY A 158 -0.03 -5.73 -12.19
N ILE A 159 0.48 -5.22 -11.07
CA ILE A 159 1.80 -4.58 -10.97
C ILE A 159 2.73 -5.51 -10.18
N LYS A 160 3.63 -6.23 -10.87
CA LYS A 160 4.57 -7.19 -10.25
C LYS A 160 6.03 -6.76 -10.35
N LYS A 161 6.33 -5.75 -11.16
CA LYS A 161 7.67 -5.17 -11.37
C LYS A 161 7.56 -3.74 -11.87
N PHE A 162 8.69 -3.03 -11.91
CA PHE A 162 8.74 -1.63 -12.31
C PHE A 162 8.19 -1.37 -13.72
N ASN A 163 8.49 -2.24 -14.70
CA ASN A 163 7.98 -2.05 -16.07
C ASN A 163 6.45 -2.16 -16.15
N ASP A 164 5.82 -2.99 -15.32
CA ASP A 164 4.35 -3.09 -15.28
C ASP A 164 3.76 -1.76 -14.80
N LEU A 165 4.32 -1.21 -13.71
CA LEU A 165 3.94 0.09 -13.16
C LEU A 165 4.12 1.20 -14.20
N LYS A 166 5.31 1.30 -14.79
CA LYS A 166 5.66 2.33 -15.76
C LYS A 166 4.69 2.32 -16.94
N ASN A 167 4.49 1.16 -17.56
CA ASN A 167 3.60 1.05 -18.72
C ASN A 167 2.15 1.42 -18.38
N LYS A 168 1.65 0.96 -17.23
CA LYS A 168 0.29 1.29 -16.75
C LYS A 168 0.12 2.78 -16.46
N PHE A 169 1.10 3.41 -15.81
CA PHE A 169 1.05 4.83 -15.48
C PHE A 169 1.15 5.72 -16.72
N LEU A 170 2.00 5.37 -17.68
CA LEU A 170 2.10 6.11 -18.95
C LEU A 170 0.78 6.05 -19.72
N LYS A 171 0.18 4.87 -19.85
CA LYS A 171 -1.14 4.71 -20.46
C LYS A 171 -2.21 5.55 -19.75
N PHE A 172 -2.24 5.49 -18.42
CA PHE A 172 -3.18 6.30 -17.64
C PHE A 172 -2.97 7.80 -17.84
N LYS A 173 -1.71 8.25 -17.92
CA LYS A 173 -1.35 9.65 -18.15
C LYS A 173 -1.85 10.17 -19.50
N GLU A 174 -1.70 9.38 -20.57
CA GLU A 174 -2.26 9.71 -21.88
C GLU A 174 -3.78 9.88 -21.83
N GLU A 175 -4.49 8.94 -21.22
CA GLU A 175 -5.96 8.97 -21.06
C GLU A 175 -6.41 10.16 -20.19
N TYR A 176 -5.69 10.43 -19.11
CA TYR A 176 -5.97 11.53 -18.20
C TYR A 176 -5.83 12.89 -18.90
N ARG A 177 -4.80 13.08 -19.74
CA ARG A 177 -4.60 14.31 -20.51
C ARG A 177 -5.68 14.51 -21.57
N LYS A 178 -6.09 13.45 -22.27
CA LYS A 178 -7.18 13.50 -23.27
C LYS A 178 -8.53 13.90 -22.68
N LYS A 179 -8.79 13.62 -21.41
CA LYS A 179 -10.04 14.03 -20.73
C LYS A 179 -10.02 15.48 -20.25
N LYS A 180 -8.85 16.11 -20.22
CA LYS A 180 -8.68 17.52 -19.82
C LYS A 180 -8.69 18.48 -21.01
N SER A 181 -8.34 18.00 -22.20
CA SER A 181 -8.44 18.73 -23.48
C SER A 181 -9.86 18.74 -23.99
#